data_AF-A0A9P9YBQ4-F1
#
_entry.id   AF-A0A9P9YBQ4-F1
#
_cell.length_a   1.000
_cell.length_b   1.000
_cell.length_c   1.000
_cell.angle_alpha   90.00
_cell.angle_beta   90.00
_cell.angle_gamma   90.00
#
_symmetry.space_group_name_H-M   'P 1'
#
loop_
_entity.id
_entity.type
_entity.pdbx_description
1 polymer ?
#
loop_
_entity_poly.entity_id
_entity_poly.type
_entity_poly.pdbx_seq_one_letter_code
_entity_poly.pdbx_strand_id
1 'polypeptide(L)'
;METPETTSSSDLSQISLQSLEVEGAGKTETKTESDAEIEPCDWQSLFHSIQPNIRKRSDLLMALAHFLITKEYRLRSIKNASDFGAGGSTITSTSTNTSELLPKNWNRDAHRYAMHYIDELGNQYVLLAKLSRKDLVISLQNSTSKRMSIACLQPENLVKSTSKSYLAKCIPKAEKMINRLRFDLVDPVVRGTKRTADGPFFAQEMIKRKKLLLQNSQPSRVTFNLSEKHPCTRGQ
;
A
#
# COMPACT_ATOMS: atom_id res chain seq x y z
N MET A 1 -51.09 25.12 -54.01
CA MET A 1 -50.59 26.45 -54.41
C MET A 1 -49.94 27.08 -53.19
N GLU A 2 -48.72 27.62 -53.21
CA GLU A 2 -47.51 27.35 -54.02
C GLU A 2 -46.32 27.69 -53.10
N THR A 3 -45.17 27.04 -53.27
CA THR A 3 -43.89 27.50 -52.72
C THR A 3 -43.38 28.70 -53.54
N PRO A 4 -42.54 29.58 -52.95
CA PRO A 4 -41.12 29.44 -53.29
C PRO A 4 -40.14 29.71 -52.14
N GLU A 5 -38.96 29.10 -52.24
CA GLU A 5 -37.75 29.49 -51.49
C GLU A 5 -37.05 30.69 -52.12
N THR A 6 -36.12 31.36 -51.41
CA THR A 6 -34.85 31.84 -52.02
C THR A 6 -33.79 32.34 -51.00
N THR A 7 -32.63 31.66 -51.03
CA THR A 7 -31.24 32.22 -51.03
C THR A 7 -30.49 32.70 -49.75
N SER A 8 -29.19 32.32 -49.72
CA SER A 8 -28.00 32.89 -49.01
C SER A 8 -27.71 32.33 -47.59
N SER A 9 -26.61 31.62 -47.27
CA SER A 9 -25.16 31.73 -47.63
C SER A 9 -24.50 32.98 -47.00
N SER A 10 -23.37 32.97 -46.28
CA SER A 10 -22.42 31.93 -45.78
C SER A 10 -21.89 32.37 -44.38
N ASP A 11 -20.87 31.83 -43.68
CA ASP A 11 -19.86 30.75 -43.86
C ASP A 11 -19.28 30.36 -42.47
N LEU A 12 -18.46 29.30 -42.36
CA LEU A 12 -17.11 29.31 -41.75
C LEU A 12 -16.49 27.91 -41.54
N SER A 13 -15.50 27.62 -42.40
CA SER A 13 -14.29 26.81 -42.14
C SER A 13 -14.42 25.38 -41.61
N GLN A 14 -14.32 24.43 -42.54
CA GLN A 14 -13.75 23.11 -42.29
C GLN A 14 -12.24 23.22 -42.02
N ILE A 15 -11.69 22.39 -41.14
CA ILE A 15 -10.27 22.02 -41.18
C ILE A 15 -10.14 20.50 -41.24
N SER A 16 -9.26 20.05 -42.13
CA SER A 16 -9.12 18.65 -42.54
C SER A 16 -8.10 17.91 -41.70
N LEU A 17 -8.38 16.64 -41.38
CA LEU A 17 -7.36 15.66 -40.99
C LEU A 17 -7.51 14.43 -41.87
N GLN A 18 -6.54 14.24 -42.76
CA GLN A 18 -6.42 13.05 -43.58
C GLN A 18 -5.74 11.93 -42.79
N SER A 19 -6.17 10.70 -43.09
CA SER A 19 -5.72 9.46 -42.45
C SER A 19 -4.22 9.21 -42.58
N LEU A 20 -3.66 8.46 -41.62
CA LEU A 20 -2.53 7.59 -41.93
C LEU A 20 -2.86 6.17 -41.46
N GLU A 21 -3.00 5.28 -42.44
CA GLU A 21 -3.28 3.87 -42.30
C GLU A 21 -1.96 3.09 -42.39
N VAL A 22 -1.67 2.22 -41.42
CA VAL A 22 -0.59 1.23 -41.49
C VAL A 22 -1.15 -0.10 -41.01
N GLU A 23 -1.48 -0.96 -41.96
CA GLU A 23 -1.92 -2.33 -41.72
C GLU A 23 -0.72 -3.25 -41.41
N GLY A 24 -0.89 -4.23 -40.52
CA GLY A 24 0.25 -4.96 -39.95
C GLY A 24 -0.06 -6.28 -39.23
N ALA A 25 -0.80 -7.17 -39.89
CA ALA A 25 -0.86 -8.64 -39.69
C ALA A 25 -0.75 -9.21 -38.25
N GLY A 26 -1.87 -9.72 -37.75
CA GLY A 26 -2.05 -10.21 -36.39
C GLY A 26 -1.31 -11.48 -35.94
N LYS A 27 -1.46 -11.76 -34.64
CA LYS A 27 -1.51 -13.14 -34.11
C LYS A 27 -2.25 -13.24 -32.78
N THR A 28 -3.28 -14.10 -32.79
CA THR A 28 -3.76 -15.00 -31.72
C THR A 28 -3.90 -14.48 -30.27
N GLU A 29 -5.12 -14.65 -29.79
CA GLU A 29 -5.57 -14.50 -28.40
C GLU A 29 -4.64 -15.14 -27.34
N THR A 30 -4.51 -14.48 -26.19
CA THR A 30 -4.49 -15.20 -24.90
C THR A 30 -5.07 -14.32 -23.80
N LYS A 31 -6.35 -14.56 -23.51
CA LYS A 31 -7.12 -13.94 -22.43
C LYS A 31 -6.48 -14.27 -21.08
N THR A 32 -5.62 -13.38 -20.59
CA THR A 32 -5.00 -13.48 -19.26
C THR A 32 -5.74 -12.54 -18.31
N GLU A 33 -6.04 -13.03 -17.11
CA GLU A 33 -6.82 -12.29 -16.11
C GLU A 33 -6.16 -10.95 -15.74
N SER A 34 -6.99 -9.94 -15.54
CA SER A 34 -6.55 -8.58 -15.21
C SER A 34 -5.93 -8.51 -13.82
N ASP A 35 -4.61 -8.69 -13.74
CA ASP A 35 -3.85 -8.12 -12.63
C ASP A 35 -3.87 -6.60 -12.83
N ALA A 36 -4.60 -5.90 -11.96
CA ALA A 36 -4.84 -4.47 -12.08
C ALA A 36 -3.59 -3.70 -11.66
N GLU A 37 -2.63 -3.56 -12.58
CA GLU A 37 -1.54 -2.59 -12.44
C GLU A 37 -2.15 -1.19 -12.34
N ILE A 38 -2.25 -0.67 -11.11
CA ILE A 38 -2.67 0.71 -10.89
C ILE A 38 -1.58 1.63 -11.46
N GLU A 39 -1.95 2.43 -12.46
CA GLU A 39 -1.03 3.39 -13.04
C GLU A 39 -0.48 4.37 -11.98
N PRO A 40 0.79 4.80 -12.12
CA PRO A 40 1.37 5.87 -11.30
C PRO A 40 0.53 7.17 -11.28
N CYS A 41 -0.29 7.41 -12.31
CA CYS A 41 -1.20 8.52 -12.48
C CYS A 41 -2.29 8.60 -11.41
N ASP A 42 -2.87 7.45 -11.01
CA ASP A 42 -3.96 7.38 -10.03
C ASP A 42 -3.47 7.75 -8.63
N TRP A 43 -2.34 7.18 -8.23
CA TRP A 43 -1.67 7.47 -6.96
C TRP A 43 -1.29 8.94 -6.80
N GLN A 44 -0.85 9.57 -7.90
CA GLN A 44 -0.49 10.98 -7.93
C GLN A 44 -1.72 11.88 -7.78
N SER A 45 -2.84 11.52 -8.40
CA SER A 45 -4.12 12.25 -8.30
C SER A 45 -4.70 12.16 -6.88
N LEU A 46 -4.74 10.95 -6.32
CA LEU A 46 -5.15 10.71 -4.93
C LEU A 46 -4.26 11.47 -3.94
N PHE A 47 -2.94 11.43 -4.11
CA PHE A 47 -2.00 12.20 -3.29
C PHE A 47 -2.29 13.70 -3.31
N HIS A 48 -2.57 14.28 -4.49
CA HIS A 48 -2.84 15.71 -4.61
C HIS A 48 -4.10 16.13 -3.84
N SER A 49 -5.16 15.30 -3.87
CA SER A 49 -6.41 15.57 -3.13
C SER A 49 -6.24 15.63 -1.60
N ILE A 50 -5.25 14.91 -1.06
CA ILE A 50 -5.02 14.82 0.39
C ILE A 50 -3.86 15.70 0.87
N GLN A 51 -3.00 16.17 -0.03
CA GLN A 51 -1.82 17.00 0.26
C GLN A 51 -2.09 18.14 1.28
N PRO A 52 -3.16 18.97 1.18
CA PRO A 52 -3.42 20.03 2.17
C PRO A 52 -3.74 19.52 3.58
N ASN A 53 -4.11 18.25 3.73
CA ASN A 53 -4.44 17.64 5.02
C ASN A 53 -3.25 16.91 5.67
N ILE A 54 -2.13 16.72 4.96
CA ILE A 54 -0.93 16.04 5.49
C ILE A 54 -0.20 16.96 6.49
N ARG A 55 -0.04 16.49 7.73
CA ARG A 55 0.62 17.24 8.82
C ARG A 55 1.96 16.63 9.23
N LYS A 56 2.10 15.31 9.12
CA LYS A 56 3.28 14.55 9.58
C LYS A 56 3.64 13.41 8.62
N ARG A 57 4.88 12.92 8.67
CA ARG A 57 5.38 11.85 7.79
C ARG A 57 4.54 10.58 7.85
N SER A 58 4.05 10.22 9.03
CA SER A 58 3.18 9.05 9.22
C SER A 58 1.84 9.17 8.50
N ASP A 59 1.32 10.38 8.29
CA ASP A 59 0.08 10.60 7.53
C ASP A 59 0.23 10.06 6.11
N LEU A 60 1.35 10.36 5.46
CA LEU A 60 1.56 9.93 4.08
C LEU A 60 1.62 8.39 3.94
N LEU A 61 2.16 7.69 4.93
CA LEU A 61 2.19 6.23 4.96
C LEU A 61 0.79 5.63 5.24
N MET A 62 0.01 6.27 6.11
CA MET A 62 -1.37 5.87 6.38
C MET A 62 -2.31 6.11 5.19
N ALA A 63 -2.10 7.20 4.46
CA ALA A 63 -2.78 7.47 3.20
C ALA A 63 -2.42 6.44 2.12
N LEU A 64 -1.13 6.08 2.00
CA LEU A 64 -0.67 5.05 1.08
C LEU A 64 -1.33 3.69 1.37
N ALA A 65 -1.44 3.32 2.65
CA ALA A 65 -2.14 2.10 3.08
C ALA A 65 -3.66 2.17 2.83
N HIS A 66 -4.29 3.32 3.03
CA HIS A 66 -5.71 3.54 2.73
C HIS A 66 -6.00 3.41 1.23
N PHE A 67 -5.24 4.09 0.38
CA PHE A 67 -5.40 4.01 -1.08
C PHE A 67 -5.14 2.60 -1.62
N LEU A 68 -4.17 1.87 -1.06
CA LEU A 68 -3.95 0.46 -1.38
C LEU A 68 -5.22 -0.37 -1.10
N ILE A 69 -5.78 -0.20 0.10
CA ILE A 69 -7.00 -0.86 0.56
C ILE A 69 -8.22 -0.50 -0.31
N THR A 70 -8.42 0.79 -0.65
CA THR A 70 -9.59 1.24 -1.42
C THR A 70 -9.48 0.92 -2.91
N LYS A 71 -8.30 1.09 -3.54
CA LYS A 71 -8.12 0.90 -4.98
C LYS A 71 -7.85 -0.54 -5.40
N GLU A 72 -6.89 -1.24 -4.79
CA GLU A 72 -6.53 -2.60 -5.21
C GLU A 72 -7.50 -3.65 -4.65
N TYR A 73 -7.92 -3.48 -3.40
CA TYR A 73 -8.76 -4.45 -2.70
C TYR A 73 -10.24 -4.06 -2.65
N ARG A 74 -10.61 -2.93 -3.26
CA ARG A 74 -12.00 -2.42 -3.40
C ARG A 74 -12.77 -2.31 -2.07
N LEU A 75 -12.03 -2.15 -0.96
CA LEU A 75 -12.58 -2.03 0.38
C LEU A 75 -13.13 -0.61 0.57
N ARG A 76 -14.42 -0.49 0.85
CA ARG A 76 -15.10 0.80 0.96
C ARG A 76 -14.89 1.39 2.34
N SER A 77 -14.42 2.63 2.41
CA SER A 77 -14.20 3.32 3.68
C SER A 77 -15.53 3.74 4.32
N ILE A 78 -15.63 3.55 5.65
CA ILE A 78 -16.80 3.86 6.47
C ILE A 78 -16.45 5.01 7.43
N LYS A 79 -17.40 5.93 7.65
CA LYS A 79 -17.20 7.12 8.50
C LYS A 79 -17.33 6.81 9.99
N ASN A 80 -18.34 6.06 10.40
CA ASN A 80 -18.58 5.73 11.80
C ASN A 80 -18.68 4.21 12.01
N ALA A 81 -18.22 3.71 13.15
CA ALA A 81 -18.43 2.31 13.52
C ALA A 81 -19.92 1.95 13.74
N SER A 82 -20.81 2.94 13.90
CA SER A 82 -22.27 2.76 13.91
C SER A 82 -22.85 2.44 12.53
N ASP A 83 -22.15 2.76 11.45
CA ASP A 83 -22.60 2.49 10.08
C ASP A 83 -22.39 0.99 9.73
N PHE A 84 -21.67 0.24 10.57
CA PHE A 84 -21.70 -1.22 10.57
C PHE A 84 -23.06 -1.69 11.11
N GLY A 85 -24.01 -1.95 10.20
CA GLY A 85 -25.34 -2.44 10.53
C GLY A 85 -25.30 -3.61 11.52
N ALA A 86 -26.08 -3.49 12.60
CA ALA A 86 -26.11 -4.47 13.68
C ALA A 86 -26.71 -5.80 13.20
N GLY A 87 -25.85 -6.75 12.82
CA GLY A 87 -26.21 -8.12 12.50
C GLY A 87 -26.70 -8.35 11.07
N GLY A 88 -25.76 -8.43 10.10
CA GLY A 88 -25.94 -9.11 8.80
C GLY A 88 -26.95 -8.50 7.80
N SER A 89 -27.84 -7.63 8.25
CA SER A 89 -28.82 -6.96 7.40
C SER A 89 -28.15 -5.85 6.60
N THR A 90 -28.04 -6.10 5.30
CA THR A 90 -28.02 -5.15 4.18
C THR A 90 -27.64 -3.72 4.54
N ILE A 91 -26.47 -3.27 4.06
CA ILE A 91 -26.19 -1.84 3.88
C ILE A 91 -27.30 -1.30 2.98
N THR A 92 -28.33 -0.68 3.57
CA THR A 92 -29.46 -0.17 2.82
C THR A 92 -28.94 0.90 1.88
N SER A 93 -29.18 0.67 0.58
CA SER A 93 -28.63 1.41 -0.55
C SER A 93 -29.27 2.79 -0.72
N THR A 94 -29.20 3.62 0.33
CA THR A 94 -29.85 4.92 0.42
C THR A 94 -28.97 6.00 1.06
N SER A 95 -27.71 5.70 1.42
CA SER A 95 -26.73 6.74 1.76
C SER A 95 -25.45 6.62 0.93
N THR A 96 -25.21 7.66 0.12
CA THR A 96 -24.11 7.88 -0.82
C THR A 96 -22.78 8.19 -0.12
N ASN A 97 -22.38 7.34 0.83
CA ASN A 97 -21.25 7.59 1.73
C ASN A 97 -20.03 6.67 1.53
N THR A 98 -20.05 5.81 0.51
CA THR A 98 -18.89 4.98 0.13
C THR A 98 -17.86 5.82 -0.61
N SER A 99 -16.84 6.28 0.10
CA SER A 99 -15.80 7.14 -0.47
C SER A 99 -14.46 6.39 -0.59
N GLU A 100 -13.80 6.55 -1.73
CA GLU A 100 -12.36 6.23 -1.90
C GLU A 100 -11.46 7.25 -1.19
N LEU A 101 -12.02 8.36 -0.73
CA LEU A 101 -11.31 9.42 -0.02
C LEU A 101 -11.18 9.09 1.46
N LEU A 102 -10.10 9.57 2.07
CA LEU A 102 -9.85 9.45 3.50
C LEU A 102 -11.01 10.07 4.32
N PRO A 103 -11.45 9.43 5.42
CA PRO A 103 -12.47 9.98 6.30
C PRO A 103 -12.13 11.40 6.81
N LYS A 104 -13.13 12.25 7.05
CA LYS A 104 -12.88 13.57 7.66
C LYS A 104 -12.16 13.40 9.01
N ASN A 105 -11.12 14.21 9.25
CA ASN A 105 -10.33 14.20 10.48
C ASN A 105 -9.57 12.90 10.80
N TRP A 106 -9.34 12.03 9.82
CA TRP A 106 -8.64 10.73 9.96
C TRP A 106 -7.25 10.80 10.64
N ASN A 107 -6.54 11.95 10.54
CA ASN A 107 -5.23 12.20 11.16
C ASN A 107 -5.26 13.17 12.36
N ARG A 108 -6.44 13.38 12.98
CA ARG A 108 -6.62 14.34 14.09
C ARG A 108 -5.80 14.02 15.33
N ASP A 109 -5.68 12.74 15.70
CA ASP A 109 -4.82 12.32 16.83
C ASP A 109 -3.35 12.36 16.41
N ALA A 110 -2.49 12.89 17.29
CA ALA A 110 -1.06 13.06 17.03
C ALA A 110 -0.34 11.72 16.82
N HIS A 111 -0.77 10.65 17.49
CA HIS A 111 -0.07 9.37 17.60
C HIS A 111 -0.90 8.15 17.21
N ARG A 112 -2.21 8.29 16.98
CA ARG A 112 -3.11 7.18 16.65
C ARG A 112 -3.89 7.44 15.37
N TYR A 113 -4.23 6.37 14.69
CA TYR A 113 -5.13 6.35 13.54
C TYR A 113 -6.09 5.17 13.69
N ALA A 114 -7.34 5.38 13.29
CA ALA A 114 -8.35 4.35 13.17
C ALA A 114 -9.19 4.64 11.93
N MET A 115 -9.30 3.65 11.03
CA MET A 115 -10.12 3.70 9.83
C MET A 115 -10.86 2.38 9.66
N HIS A 116 -12.11 2.48 9.25
CA HIS A 116 -13.05 1.36 9.15
C HIS A 116 -13.39 1.11 7.69
N TYR A 117 -13.49 -0.16 7.30
CA TYR A 117 -13.80 -0.57 5.93
C TYR A 117 -14.75 -1.76 5.90
N ILE A 118 -15.41 -1.93 4.76
CA ILE A 118 -16.24 -3.09 4.43
C ILE A 118 -16.01 -3.51 2.98
N ASP A 119 -16.03 -4.82 2.70
CA ASP A 119 -16.03 -5.33 1.32
C ASP A 119 -17.47 -5.50 0.77
N GLU A 120 -17.58 -5.98 -0.47
CA GLU A 120 -18.86 -6.27 -1.14
C GLU A 120 -19.65 -7.40 -0.45
N LEU A 121 -18.97 -8.30 0.27
CA LEU A 121 -19.58 -9.42 0.98
C LEU A 121 -19.99 -9.06 2.42
N GLY A 122 -19.74 -7.82 2.86
CA GLY A 122 -20.05 -7.35 4.19
C GLY A 122 -19.01 -7.70 5.27
N ASN A 123 -17.84 -8.24 4.91
CA ASN A 123 -16.78 -8.44 5.90
C ASN A 123 -16.23 -7.10 6.36
N GLN A 124 -16.05 -6.96 7.67
CA GLN A 124 -15.63 -5.71 8.29
C GLN A 124 -14.13 -5.73 8.55
N TYR A 125 -13.45 -4.63 8.25
CA TYR A 125 -12.03 -4.46 8.45
C TYR A 125 -11.73 -3.19 9.25
N VAL A 126 -10.72 -3.25 10.11
CA VAL A 126 -10.25 -2.12 10.91
C VAL A 126 -8.76 -1.95 10.67
N LEU A 127 -8.37 -0.79 10.14
CA LEU A 127 -6.99 -0.35 10.03
C LEU A 127 -6.69 0.55 11.22
N LEU A 128 -5.86 0.06 12.14
CA LEU A 128 -5.34 0.83 13.25
C LEU A 128 -3.87 1.16 13.00
N ALA A 129 -3.41 2.30 13.50
CA ALA A 129 -1.98 2.53 13.62
C ALA A 129 -1.62 3.36 14.85
N LYS A 130 -0.42 3.11 15.38
CA LYS A 130 0.18 3.85 16.50
C LYS A 130 1.59 4.27 16.15
N LEU A 131 1.84 5.58 16.16
CA LEU A 131 3.18 6.16 16.09
C LEU A 131 3.77 6.23 17.51
N SER A 132 4.80 5.45 17.76
CA SER A 132 5.53 5.41 19.03
C SER A 132 7.00 5.71 18.79
N ARG A 133 7.52 6.78 19.41
CA ARG A 133 8.90 7.29 19.21
C ARG A 133 9.19 7.63 17.74
N LYS A 134 9.67 6.66 16.96
CA LYS A 134 10.01 6.75 15.52
C LYS A 134 9.42 5.61 14.70
N ASP A 135 8.69 4.70 15.34
CA ASP A 135 8.12 3.51 14.71
C ASP A 135 6.60 3.69 14.59
N LEU A 136 6.12 3.64 13.36
CA LEU A 136 4.70 3.56 13.02
C LEU A 136 4.33 2.07 12.92
N VAL A 137 3.60 1.58 13.92
CA VAL A 137 3.02 0.24 13.91
C VAL A 137 1.64 0.34 13.30
N ILE A 138 1.44 -0.26 12.14
CA ILE A 138 0.16 -0.35 11.43
C ILE A 138 -0.36 -1.78 11.58
N SER A 139 -1.65 -1.96 11.86
CA SER A 139 -2.29 -3.27 11.88
C SER A 139 -3.62 -3.23 11.15
N LEU A 140 -3.85 -4.22 10.29
CA LEU A 140 -5.14 -4.45 9.65
C LEU A 140 -5.76 -5.72 10.25
N GLN A 141 -7.02 -5.64 10.63
CA GLN A 141 -7.79 -6.75 11.19
C GLN A 141 -9.08 -6.93 10.38
N ASN A 142 -9.43 -8.17 10.03
CA ASN A 142 -10.75 -8.55 9.54
C ASN A 142 -11.55 -9.12 10.72
N SER A 143 -12.64 -8.45 11.11
CA SER A 143 -13.48 -8.83 12.24
C SER A 143 -14.23 -10.14 12.01
N THR A 144 -14.62 -10.42 10.75
CA THR A 144 -15.38 -11.61 10.37
C THR A 144 -14.51 -12.87 10.36
N SER A 145 -13.37 -12.82 9.65
CA SER A 145 -12.46 -13.96 9.53
C SER A 145 -11.43 -14.09 10.67
N LYS A 146 -11.40 -13.10 11.58
CA LYS A 146 -10.43 -12.96 12.69
C LYS A 146 -8.95 -12.92 12.25
N ARG A 147 -8.69 -12.72 10.95
CA ARG A 147 -7.33 -12.54 10.40
C ARG A 147 -6.79 -11.16 10.79
N MET A 148 -5.50 -11.10 11.10
CA MET A 148 -4.81 -9.86 11.45
C MET A 148 -3.39 -9.88 10.90
N SER A 149 -2.90 -8.72 10.49
CA SER A 149 -1.51 -8.47 10.09
C SER A 149 -0.98 -7.23 10.81
N ILE A 150 0.35 -7.12 10.87
CA ILE A 150 1.04 -5.96 11.44
C ILE A 150 2.23 -5.60 10.55
N ALA A 151 2.32 -4.33 10.18
CA ALA A 151 3.47 -3.76 9.49
C ALA A 151 4.13 -2.66 10.32
N CYS A 152 5.42 -2.83 10.61
CA CYS A 152 6.25 -1.83 11.28
C CYS A 152 7.05 -1.01 10.26
N LEU A 153 6.85 0.31 10.28
CA LEU A 153 7.49 1.30 9.41
C LEU A 153 8.17 2.40 10.22
N GLN A 154 9.17 3.07 9.64
CA GLN A 154 9.85 4.22 10.24
C GLN A 154 9.64 5.45 9.35
N PRO A 155 8.66 6.33 9.66
CA PRO A 155 8.30 7.44 8.78
C PRO A 155 9.46 8.35 8.40
N GLU A 156 10.38 8.61 9.33
CA GLU A 156 11.56 9.46 9.17
C GLU A 156 12.54 8.91 8.12
N ASN A 157 12.62 7.57 8.00
CA ASN A 157 13.51 6.89 7.07
C ASN A 157 12.89 6.72 5.67
N LEU A 158 11.56 6.70 5.59
CA LEU A 158 10.80 6.38 4.37
C LEU A 158 10.27 7.63 3.64
N VAL A 159 9.89 8.68 4.38
CA VAL A 159 9.29 9.90 3.85
C VAL A 159 10.29 11.05 3.93
N LYS A 160 10.82 11.48 2.78
CA LYS A 160 11.79 12.58 2.71
C LYS A 160 11.14 13.95 2.92
N SER A 161 9.95 14.16 2.38
CA SER A 161 9.20 15.41 2.51
C SER A 161 7.69 15.14 2.52
N THR A 162 6.93 16.07 3.08
CA THR A 162 5.46 16.09 3.06
C THR A 162 4.89 17.23 2.20
N SER A 163 5.74 18.15 1.72
CA SER A 163 5.33 19.39 1.04
C SER A 163 5.62 19.42 -0.47
N LYS A 164 6.23 18.37 -1.04
CA LYS A 164 6.45 18.29 -2.49
C LYS A 164 5.16 17.85 -3.20
N SER A 165 4.96 18.37 -4.41
CA SER A 165 3.79 18.11 -5.26
C SER A 165 3.72 16.69 -5.84
N TYR A 166 4.81 15.94 -5.87
CA TYR A 166 4.87 14.59 -6.46
C TYR A 166 5.12 13.51 -5.41
N LEU A 167 4.34 12.43 -5.44
CA LEU A 167 4.45 11.34 -4.48
C LEU A 167 5.86 10.72 -4.45
N ALA A 168 6.49 10.52 -5.62
CA ALA A 168 7.86 10.01 -5.73
C ALA A 168 8.93 10.93 -5.09
N LYS A 169 8.67 12.24 -4.99
CA LYS A 169 9.58 13.18 -4.30
C LYS A 169 9.38 13.16 -2.78
N CYS A 170 8.18 12.79 -2.31
CA CYS A 170 7.87 12.58 -0.90
C CYS A 170 8.36 11.21 -0.41
N ILE A 171 8.15 10.15 -1.19
CA ILE A 171 8.57 8.76 -0.93
C ILE A 171 9.36 8.25 -2.15
N PRO A 172 10.71 8.36 -2.17
CA PRO A 172 11.56 7.94 -3.30
C PRO A 172 11.53 6.44 -3.66
N LYS A 173 10.81 5.63 -2.88
CA LYS A 173 10.61 4.19 -3.11
C LYS A 173 9.12 3.83 -2.95
N ALA A 174 8.23 4.69 -3.45
CA ALA A 174 6.77 4.57 -3.29
C ALA A 174 6.25 3.19 -3.72
N GLU A 175 6.52 2.74 -4.95
CA GLU A 175 6.13 1.41 -5.46
C GLU A 175 6.62 0.28 -4.56
N LYS A 176 7.89 0.30 -4.14
CA LYS A 176 8.45 -0.71 -3.23
C LYS A 176 7.78 -0.68 -1.85
N MET A 177 7.25 0.48 -1.43
CA MET A 177 6.47 0.62 -0.20
C MET A 177 5.03 0.11 -0.37
N ILE A 178 4.40 0.38 -1.52
CA ILE A 178 3.07 -0.15 -1.87
C ILE A 178 3.13 -1.68 -1.93
N ASN A 179 4.06 -2.24 -2.71
CA ASN A 179 4.27 -3.69 -2.80
C ASN A 179 4.57 -4.31 -1.42
N ARG A 180 5.36 -3.64 -0.58
CA ARG A 180 5.60 -4.10 0.79
C ARG A 180 4.33 -4.08 1.63
N LEU A 181 3.56 -3.00 1.63
CA LEU A 181 2.27 -2.93 2.34
C LEU A 181 1.28 -3.97 1.83
N ARG A 182 1.28 -4.28 0.52
CA ARG A 182 0.46 -5.33 -0.09
C ARG A 182 0.75 -6.69 0.58
N PHE A 183 2.00 -7.14 0.56
CA PHE A 183 2.40 -8.43 1.13
C PHE A 183 2.43 -8.48 2.67
N ASP A 184 2.86 -7.40 3.33
CA ASP A 184 3.04 -7.35 4.79
C ASP A 184 1.73 -7.13 5.56
N LEU A 185 0.82 -6.34 4.98
CA LEU A 185 -0.37 -5.84 5.66
C LEU A 185 -1.67 -6.35 5.04
N VAL A 186 -1.89 -6.19 3.73
CA VAL A 186 -3.24 -6.36 3.18
C VAL A 186 -3.54 -7.79 2.73
N ASP A 187 -2.64 -8.43 1.97
CA ASP A 187 -2.78 -9.81 1.50
C ASP A 187 -3.05 -10.84 2.62
N PRO A 188 -2.30 -10.83 3.76
CA PRO A 188 -2.52 -11.81 4.83
C PRO A 188 -3.91 -11.74 5.47
N VAL A 189 -4.58 -10.58 5.39
CA VAL A 189 -5.89 -10.34 5.99
C VAL A 189 -7.02 -10.59 5.01
N VAL A 190 -6.91 -10.03 3.79
CA VAL A 190 -7.97 -10.13 2.77
C VAL A 190 -7.90 -11.48 2.06
N ARG A 191 -6.77 -11.79 1.41
CA ARG A 191 -6.58 -13.04 0.64
C ARG A 191 -6.26 -14.22 1.55
N GLY A 192 -5.61 -13.96 2.68
CA GLY A 192 -5.10 -14.98 3.61
C GLY A 192 -3.70 -15.44 3.23
N THR A 193 -2.95 -15.93 4.22
CA THR A 193 -1.62 -16.49 3.98
C THR A 193 -1.71 -17.82 3.23
N LYS A 194 -1.54 -17.80 1.91
CA LYS A 194 -1.00 -18.98 1.22
C LYS A 194 0.38 -19.24 1.81
N ARG A 195 0.66 -20.46 2.28
CA ARG A 195 1.97 -20.85 2.79
C ARG A 195 2.96 -21.01 1.63
N THR A 196 3.47 -19.89 1.11
CA THR A 196 4.75 -19.92 0.39
C THR A 196 5.83 -20.37 1.38
N ALA A 197 6.80 -21.16 0.92
CA ALA A 197 7.81 -21.78 1.80
C ALA A 197 8.66 -20.75 2.55
N ASP A 198 8.83 -19.56 1.96
CA ASP A 198 9.44 -18.40 2.60
C ASP A 198 8.39 -17.66 3.45
N GLY A 199 8.58 -17.64 4.76
CA GLY A 199 7.68 -17.01 5.74
C GLY A 199 7.49 -15.49 5.53
N PRO A 200 6.75 -14.78 6.42
CA PRO A 200 6.42 -13.36 6.23
C PRO A 200 7.67 -12.51 5.99
N PHE A 201 7.58 -11.50 5.11
CA PHE A 201 8.73 -10.69 4.66
C PHE A 201 9.55 -10.09 5.83
N PHE A 202 8.92 -9.72 6.95
CA PHE A 202 9.63 -9.32 8.17
C PHE A 202 10.58 -10.39 8.70
N ALA A 203 10.18 -11.67 8.68
CA ALA A 203 11.05 -12.78 9.02
C ALA A 203 12.15 -12.94 7.98
N GLN A 204 11.84 -12.84 6.67
CA GLN A 204 12.86 -12.92 5.60
C GLN A 204 13.91 -11.81 5.71
N GLU A 205 13.51 -10.56 5.91
CA GLU A 205 14.40 -9.40 6.06
C GLU A 205 15.21 -9.48 7.36
N MET A 206 14.63 -9.96 8.47
CA MET A 206 15.39 -10.24 9.69
C MET A 206 16.41 -11.39 9.50
N ILE A 207 16.03 -12.47 8.81
CA ILE A 207 16.94 -13.57 8.44
C ILE A 207 18.06 -13.04 7.55
N LYS A 208 17.75 -12.21 6.55
CA LYS A 208 18.72 -11.60 5.63
C LYS A 208 19.69 -10.68 6.35
N ARG A 209 19.21 -9.81 7.26
CA ARG A 209 20.06 -8.96 8.11
C ARG A 209 20.93 -9.78 9.05
N LYS A 210 20.38 -10.82 9.69
CA LYS A 210 21.14 -11.74 10.55
C LYS A 210 22.22 -12.48 9.77
N LYS A 211 21.92 -12.92 8.55
CA LYS A 211 22.88 -13.57 7.64
C LYS A 211 23.99 -12.60 7.20
N LEU A 212 23.65 -11.34 6.89
CA LEU A 212 24.64 -10.30 6.56
C LEU A 212 25.57 -9.99 7.74
N LEU A 213 25.03 -9.89 8.97
CA LEU A 213 25.82 -9.68 10.18
C LEU A 213 26.77 -10.86 10.45
N LEU A 214 26.29 -12.11 10.30
CA LEU A 214 27.11 -13.32 10.44
C LEU A 214 28.19 -13.44 9.35
N GLN A 215 27.93 -12.94 8.14
CA GLN A 215 28.88 -12.97 7.03
C GLN A 215 29.99 -11.92 7.18
N ASN A 216 29.71 -10.82 7.89
CA ASN A 216 30.68 -9.76 8.18
C ASN A 216 31.48 -10.01 9.48
N SER A 217 31.06 -10.92 10.35
CA SER A 217 31.85 -11.37 11.49
C SER A 217 32.81 -12.49 11.07
N GLN A 218 34.07 -12.16 10.77
CA GLN A 218 35.09 -13.21 10.69
C GLN A 218 35.28 -13.85 12.08
N PRO A 219 35.32 -15.19 12.19
CA PRO A 219 35.63 -15.84 13.43
C PRO A 219 37.13 -15.71 13.71
N SER A 220 37.51 -14.79 14.60
CA SER A 220 38.86 -14.73 15.16
C SER A 220 39.17 -16.04 15.89
N ARG A 221 39.87 -16.96 15.22
CA ARG A 221 40.41 -18.18 15.84
C ARG A 221 41.47 -17.79 16.87
N VAL A 222 41.07 -17.67 18.13
CA VAL A 222 41.99 -17.62 19.26
C VAL A 222 42.52 -19.03 19.48
N THR A 223 43.70 -19.33 18.92
CA THR A 223 44.44 -20.56 19.23
C THR A 223 45.11 -20.43 20.59
N PHE A 224 44.61 -21.16 21.57
CA PHE A 224 45.28 -21.32 22.86
C PHE A 224 46.44 -22.30 22.71
N ASN A 225 47.66 -21.77 22.66
CA ASN A 225 48.87 -22.61 22.74
C ASN A 225 49.02 -23.08 24.20
N LEU A 226 48.73 -24.36 24.47
CA LEU A 226 49.15 -24.98 25.74
C LEU A 226 50.67 -25.15 25.70
N SER A 227 51.37 -24.39 26.55
CA SER A 227 52.79 -24.61 26.84
C SER A 227 52.93 -25.88 27.68
N GLU A 228 53.78 -26.79 27.23
CA GLU A 228 54.13 -28.01 27.97
C GLU A 228 54.72 -27.68 29.34
N LYS A 229 54.29 -28.39 30.38
CA LYS A 229 54.91 -28.32 31.71
C LYS A 229 55.98 -29.41 31.82
N HIS A 230 57.21 -29.00 32.12
CA HIS A 230 58.31 -29.91 32.41
C HIS A 230 58.01 -30.83 33.62
N PRO A 231 58.56 -32.06 33.64
CA PRO A 231 58.43 -32.98 34.76
C PRO A 231 59.28 -32.52 35.95
N CYS A 232 58.69 -32.50 37.15
CA CYS A 232 59.41 -32.24 38.39
C CYS A 232 59.97 -33.56 38.95
N THR A 233 61.29 -33.67 39.06
CA THR A 233 61.98 -34.80 39.67
C THR A 233 61.80 -34.79 41.19
N ARG A 234 61.46 -35.95 41.76
CA ARG A 234 61.21 -36.13 43.20
C ARG A 234 62.47 -36.71 43.84
N GLY A 235 63.12 -35.94 44.71
CA GLY A 235 64.27 -36.40 45.51
C GLY A 235 63.89 -36.68 46.96
N GLN A 236 64.12 -37.92 47.40
CA GLN A 236 64.51 -38.32 48.76
C GLN A 236 65.47 -39.51 48.60
#